data_AF-A0A8S8Z4W1-F1
#
_entry.id   AF-A0A8S8Z4W1-F1
#
_cell.length_a   1.000
_cell.length_b   1.000
_cell.length_c   1.000
_cell.angle_alpha   90.00
_cell.angle_beta   90.00
_cell.angle_gamma   90.00
#
_symmetry.space_group_name_H-M   'P 1'
#
loop_
_entity.id
_entity.type
_entity.pdbx_description
1 polymer ?
#
loop_
_entity_poly.entity_id
_entity_poly.type
_entity_poly.pdbx_seq_one_letter_code
_entity_poly.pdbx_strand_id
1 'polypeptide(L)' 'MVGKRDYYEVLGVARDATDSEIKRSFRSLAREHHPDKNPDDPEP' A
#
# COMPACT_ATOMS: atom_id res chain seq x y z
N MET A 1 14.09 18.85 4.72
CA MET A 1 12.67 18.81 4.34
C MET A 1 12.56 18.41 2.88
N VAL A 2 12.25 17.15 2.58
CA VAL A 2 11.54 16.73 1.36
C VAL A 2 10.65 15.57 1.80
N GLY A 3 9.55 15.93 2.47
CA GLY A 3 8.57 15.00 3.01
C GLY A 3 7.52 14.62 1.96
N LYS A 4 7.96 14.22 0.77
CA LYS A 4 7.07 13.66 -0.23
C LYS A 4 7.17 12.15 -0.08
N ARG A 5 6.17 11.56 0.60
CA ARG A 5 6.04 10.10 0.66
C ARG A 5 6.00 9.61 -0.77
N ASP A 6 7.00 8.83 -1.19
CA ASP A 6 7.06 8.31 -2.54
C ASP A 6 5.96 7.27 -2.68
N TYR A 7 4.85 7.64 -3.34
CA TYR A 7 3.66 6.79 -3.43
C TYR A 7 3.97 5.44 -4.06
N TYR A 8 4.95 5.41 -4.96
CA TYR A 8 5.44 4.19 -5.60
C TYR A 8 6.16 3.28 -4.60
N GLU A 9 7.01 3.84 -3.73
CA GLU A 9 7.66 3.05 -2.66
C GLU A 9 6.66 2.57 -1.61
N VAL A 10 5.69 3.41 -1.23
CA VAL A 10 4.62 3.02 -0.29
C VAL A 10 3.78 1.87 -0.86
N LEU A 11 3.52 1.89 -2.15
CA LEU A 11 2.82 0.80 -2.85
C LEU A 11 3.75 -0.36 -3.22
N GLY A 12 5.06 -0.28 -2.98
CA GLY A 12 6.03 -1.30 -3.35
C GLY A 12 6.14 -1.55 -4.85
N VAL A 13 5.83 -0.54 -5.68
CA VAL A 13 5.85 -0.63 -7.14
C VAL A 13 6.93 0.29 -7.73
N ALA A 14 7.37 -0.03 -8.95
CA ALA A 14 8.29 0.83 -9.68
C ALA A 14 7.62 2.15 -10.09
N ARG A 15 8.42 3.19 -10.35
CA ARG A 15 7.90 4.52 -10.74
C ARG A 15 7.27 4.53 -12.14
N ASP A 16 7.63 3.55 -12.96
CA ASP A 16 7.08 3.27 -14.27
C ASP A 16 5.97 2.21 -14.24
N ALA A 17 5.53 1.80 -13.04
CA ALA A 17 4.48 0.80 -12.88
C ALA A 17 3.20 1.22 -13.60
N THR A 18 2.59 0.25 -14.25
CA THR A 18 1.33 0.42 -14.96
C THR A 18 0.16 0.55 -13.99
N ASP A 19 -0.94 1.14 -14.46
CA ASP A 19 -2.18 1.28 -13.67
C ASP A 19 -2.68 -0.07 -13.11
N SER A 20 -2.45 -1.16 -13.87
CA SER A 20 -2.78 -2.53 -13.47
C SER A 20 -1.92 -3.03 -12.29
N GLU A 21 -0.62 -2.72 -12.29
CA GLU A 21 0.31 -3.08 -11.21
C GLU A 21 0.01 -2.30 -9.93
N ILE A 22 -0.24 -1.00 -10.06
CA ILE A 22 -0.67 -0.12 -8.96
C ILE A 22 -1.94 -0.68 -8.31
N LYS A 23 -2.98 -0.97 -9.11
CA LYS A 23 -4.24 -1.55 -8.61
C LYS A 23 -4.05 -2.93 -7.98
N ARG A 24 -3.12 -3.75 -8.49
CA ARG A 24 -2.84 -5.07 -7.93
C ARG A 24 -2.16 -4.95 -6.58
N SER A 25 -1.12 -4.12 -6.48
CA SER A 25 -0.38 -3.91 -5.24
C SER A 25 -1.26 -3.30 -4.15
N PHE A 26 -2.05 -2.27 -4.50
CA PHE A 26 -3.01 -1.66 -3.58
C PHE A 26 -4.01 -2.67 -3.02
N ARG A 27 -4.60 -3.53 -3.87
CA ARG A 27 -5.54 -4.57 -3.42
C ARG A 27 -4.88 -5.64 -2.55
N SER A 28 -3.58 -5.89 -2.73
CA SER A 28 -2.83 -6.82 -1.88
C SER A 28 -2.59 -6.22 -0.50
N LEU A 29 -2.01 -5.01 -0.44
CA LEU A 29 -1.75 -4.27 0.79
C LEU A 29 -3.03 -3.98 1.57
N ALA A 30 -4.11 -3.60 0.89
CA ALA A 30 -5.39 -3.34 1.54
C ALA A 30 -6.01 -4.60 2.15
N ARG A 31 -5.71 -5.80 1.65
CA ARG A 31 -6.15 -7.07 2.26
C ARG A 31 -5.27 -7.48 3.44
N GLU A 32 -3.98 -7.19 3.33
CA GLU A 32 -2.98 -7.47 4.36
C GLU A 32 -3.18 -6.58 5.59
N HIS A 33 -3.50 -5.30 5.39
CA HIS A 33 -3.80 -4.35 6.46
C HIS A 33 -5.31 -4.15 6.67
N HIS A 34 -6.17 -5.04 6.15
CA HIS A 34 -7.61 -4.85 6.30
C HIS A 34 -8.03 -5.10 7.76
N PRO A 35 -8.69 -4.14 8.43
CA PRO A 35 -9.10 -4.31 9.83
C PRO A 35 -10.12 -5.45 10.01
N ASP A 36 -10.92 -5.76 8.98
CA ASP A 36 -11.85 -6.91 9.00
C ASP A 36 -11.13 -8.27 9.01
N LYS A 37 -9.90 -8.34 8.48
CA LYS A 37 -9.10 -9.59 8.44
C LYS A 37 -8.07 -9.68 9.57
N ASN A 38 -7.65 -8.54 10.11
CA ASN A 38 -6.85 -8.43 11.33
C ASN A 38 -7.64 -7.63 12.38
N PRO A 39 -8.69 -8.24 12.98
CA PRO A 39 -9.51 -7.59 14.01
C PRO A 39 -8.76 -7.34 15.32
N ASP A 40 -7.57 -7.93 15.46
CA ASP A 40 -6.66 -7.86 16.63
C ASP A 40 -5.39 -7.09 16.26
N ASP A 41 -5.51 -6.02 15.47
CA ASP A 41 -4.44 -5.03 15.30
C ASP A 41 -4.69 -3.87 16.29
N PRO A 42 -4.32 -4.02 17.58
CA PRO A 42 -4.24 -2.91 18.49
C PRO A 42 -3.03 -2.06 18.11
N GLU A 43 -3.35 -0.86 17.64
CA GLU A 43 -2.57 0.38 17.69
C GLU A 43 -1.66 0.73 16.50
N PRO A 44 -1.35 2.03 16.27
CA PRO A 44 -1.92 3.29 16.78
C PRO A 44 -2.48 4.25 15.72
#